data_AF-A0AAV0BU33-F1
#
_entry.id   AF-A0AAV0BU33-F1
#
_cell.length_a   1.000
_cell.length_b   1.000
_cell.length_c   1.000
_cell.angle_alpha   90.00
_cell.angle_beta   90.00
_cell.angle_gamma   90.00
#
_symmetry.space_group_name_H-M   'P 1'
#
loop_
_entity.id
_entity.type
_entity.pdbx_description
1 polymer ?
#
loop_
_entity_poly.entity_id
_entity_poly.type
_entity_poly.pdbx_seq_one_letter_code
_entity_poly.pdbx_strand_id
1 'polypeptide(L)' 'LFDKVSVVHSGHQIYFGTASDAVEYFKEIGFLQTPNQAIANFLCSVTDPSTRKIQLETSKLVPLRPSEFVAD' A
#
# COMPACT_ATOMS: atom_id res chain seq x y z
N LEU A 1 -2.36 -8.70 -21.91
CA LEU A 1 -3.01 -8.68 -20.58
C LEU A 1 -2.58 -7.38 -19.91
N PHE A 2 -3.48 -6.68 -19.22
CA PHE A 2 -3.14 -5.41 -18.57
C PHE A 2 -2.99 -5.68 -17.08
N ASP A 3 -1.75 -5.77 -16.61
CA ASP A 3 -1.41 -6.17 -15.24
C ASP A 3 -1.12 -4.98 -14.32
N LYS A 4 -1.44 -3.76 -14.78
CA LYS A 4 -1.18 -2.53 -14.02
C LYS A 4 -2.34 -2.15 -13.12
N VAL A 5 -1.99 -1.65 -11.95
CA VAL A 5 -2.89 -1.12 -10.92
C VAL A 5 -2.54 0.34 -10.62
N SER A 6 -3.56 1.12 -10.27
CA SER A 6 -3.41 2.45 -9.69
C SER A 6 -4.04 2.41 -8.30
N VAL A 7 -3.30 2.84 -7.29
CA VAL A 7 -3.81 2.97 -5.92
C VAL A 7 -4.01 4.45 -5.63
N VAL A 8 -5.24 4.82 -5.28
CA VAL A 8 -5.64 6.20 -5.06
C VAL A 8 -6.10 6.37 -3.62
N HIS A 9 -5.50 7.31 -2.90
CA HIS A 9 -5.89 7.68 -1.55
C HIS A 9 -6.30 9.16 -1.50
N SER A 10 -7.54 9.43 -1.10
CA SER A 10 -8.10 10.80 -1.00
C SER A 10 -7.86 11.64 -2.27
N GLY A 11 -8.09 11.06 -3.45
CA GLY A 11 -7.92 11.73 -4.74
C GLY A 11 -6.49 11.82 -5.27
N HIS A 12 -5.51 11.28 -4.55
CA HIS A 12 -4.10 11.28 -4.96
C HIS A 12 -3.67 9.87 -5.36
N GLN A 13 -3.05 9.72 -6.53
CA GLN A 13 -2.43 8.46 -6.92
C GLN A 13 -1.15 8.27 -6.09
N ILE A 14 -1.19 7.32 -5.16
CA ILE A 14 -0.05 6.99 -4.28
C ILE A 14 0.83 5.88 -4.84
N TYR A 15 0.36 5.18 -5.88
CA TYR A 15 1.13 4.15 -6.59
C TYR A 15 0.56 3.91 -8.00
N PHE A 16 1.44 3.63 -8.97
CA PHE A 16 1.07 3.11 -10.30
C PHE A 16 2.14 2.17 -10.83
N GLY A 17 1.75 0.95 -11.20
CA GLY A 17 2.69 -0.08 -11.62
C GLY A 17 2.01 -1.45 -11.66
N THR A 18 2.76 -2.54 -11.61
CA THR A 18 2.16 -3.88 -11.57
C THR A 18 1.57 -4.19 -10.20
N ALA A 19 0.62 -5.13 -10.15
CA ALA A 19 0.03 -5.56 -8.88
C ALA A 19 1.06 -6.20 -7.93
N SER A 20 2.01 -6.96 -8.46
CA SER A 20 3.07 -7.60 -7.68
C SER A 20 4.01 -6.56 -7.05
N ASP A 21 4.47 -5.59 -7.84
CA ASP A 21 5.34 -4.52 -7.38
C ASP A 21 4.63 -3.62 -6.36
N ALA A 22 3.32 -3.42 -6.50
CA ALA A 22 2.52 -2.67 -5.52
C ALA A 22 2.56 -3.34 -4.15
N VAL A 23 2.40 -4.67 -4.13
CA VAL A 23 2.41 -5.45 -2.89
C VAL A 23 3.76 -5.35 -2.20
N GLU A 24 4.85 -5.46 -2.97
CA GLU A 24 6.21 -5.35 -2.45
C GLU A 24 6.46 -3.94 -1.90
N TYR A 25 6.17 -2.90 -2.68
CA TYR A 25 6.30 -1.49 -2.27
C TYR A 25 5.60 -1.20 -0.94
N PHE A 26 4.33 -1.56 -0.80
CA PHE A 26 3.60 -1.29 0.44
C PHE A 26 4.12 -2.10 1.63
N LYS A 27 4.65 -3.32 1.42
CA LYS A 27 5.30 -4.10 2.47
C LYS A 27 6.62 -3.47 2.92
N GLU A 28 7.45 -3.01 1.99
CA GLU A 28 8.75 -2.39 2.29
C GLU A 28 8.63 -1.12 3.14
N ILE A 29 7.54 -0.38 2.96
CA ILE A 29 7.25 0.83 3.74
C ILE A 29 6.42 0.56 5.01
N GLY A 30 6.09 -0.71 5.29
CA GLY A 30 5.59 -1.16 6.59
C GLY A 30 4.12 -1.59 6.66
N PHE A 31 3.41 -1.71 5.53
CA PHE A 31 2.07 -2.32 5.51
C PHE A 31 2.14 -3.84 5.55
N LEU A 32 1.22 -4.45 6.29
CA LEU A 32 1.17 -5.89 6.49
C LEU A 32 0.01 -6.52 5.72
N GLN A 33 0.34 -7.40 4.79
CA GLN A 33 -0.64 -8.29 4.15
C GLN A 33 -0.89 -9.50 5.05
N THR A 34 -2.15 -9.79 5.38
CA THR A 34 -2.46 -10.99 6.18
C THR A 34 -2.32 -12.27 5.35
N PRO A 35 -2.05 -13.43 5.99
CA PRO A 35 -2.06 -14.72 5.29
C PRO A 35 -3.37 -14.90 4.51
N ASN A 36 -3.27 -15.35 3.25
CA ASN A 36 -4.40 -15.56 2.35
C ASN A 36 -5.22 -14.31 1.96
N GLN A 37 -4.76 -13.10 2.28
CA GLN A 37 -5.40 -11.89 1.80
C GLN A 37 -5.17 -11.74 0.29
N ALA A 38 -6.25 -11.63 -0.48
CA ALA A 38 -6.15 -11.33 -1.90
C ALA A 38 -5.44 -9.99 -2.14
N ILE A 39 -4.64 -9.90 -3.21
CA ILE A 39 -3.86 -8.69 -3.57
C ILE A 39 -4.75 -7.46 -3.63
N ALA A 40 -5.90 -7.55 -4.32
CA ALA A 40 -6.84 -6.43 -4.42
C ALA A 40 -7.33 -5.96 -3.03
N ASN A 41 -7.64 -6.88 -2.13
CA ASN A 41 -8.07 -6.54 -0.78
C ASN A 41 -6.94 -5.89 0.04
N PHE A 42 -5.70 -6.38 -0.12
CA PHE A 42 -4.54 -5.76 0.50
C PHE A 42 -4.34 -4.31 0.01
N LEU A 43 -4.31 -4.09 -1.31
CA LEU A 43 -4.12 -2.77 -1.89
C LEU A 43 -5.24 -1.78 -1.51
N CYS A 44 -6.49 -2.25 -1.44
CA CYS A 44 -7.59 -1.43 -0.92
C CYS A 44 -7.37 -1.07 0.56
N SER A 45 -6.94 -2.03 1.38
CA SER A 45 -6.75 -1.82 2.82
C SER A 45 -5.69 -0.78 3.16
N VAL A 46 -4.66 -0.60 2.32
CA VAL A 46 -3.62 0.43 2.52
C VAL A 46 -4.22 1.83 2.69
N THR A 47 -5.30 2.12 1.96
CA THR A 47 -5.93 3.45 1.93
C THR A 47 -7.05 3.61 2.96
N ASP A 48 -7.41 2.54 3.67
CA ASP A 48 -8.49 2.50 4.64
C ASP A 48 -7.93 2.41 6.08
N PRO A 49 -8.06 3.48 6.88
CA PRO A 49 -7.57 3.50 8.26
C PRO A 49 -8.14 2.40 9.16
N SER A 50 -9.33 1.88 8.84
CA SER A 50 -10.01 0.87 9.67
C SER A 50 -9.52 -0.56 9.39
N THR A 51 -8.99 -0.81 8.19
CA THR A 51 -8.58 -2.16 7.76
C THR A 51 -7.08 -2.30 7.52
N ARG A 52 -6.34 -1.20 7.36
CA ARG A 52 -4.87 -1.24 7.22
C ARG A 52 -4.21 -1.90 8.42
N LYS A 53 -3.21 -2.73 8.15
CA LYS A 53 -2.34 -3.29 9.18
C LYS A 53 -0.93 -2.80 8.95
N ILE A 54 -0.27 -2.41 10.03
CA ILE A 54 1.08 -1.84 10.02
C ILE A 54 1.98 -2.74 10.86
N GLN A 55 3.17 -3.01 10.36
CA GLN A 55 4.18 -3.76 11.11
C GLN A 55 4.82 -2.84 12.17
N LEU A 56 4.50 -3.08 13.44
CA LEU A 56 4.93 -2.27 14.59
C LEU A 56 6.45 -2.21 14.78
N GLU A 57 7.17 -3.21 14.25
CA GLU A 57 8.63 -3.36 14.35
C GLU A 57 9.41 -2.58 13.28
N THR A 58 8.74 -1.76 12.47
CA THR A 58 9.43 -0.98 11.44
C THR A 58 10.07 0.26 12.04
N SER A 59 11.39 0.40 11.92
CA SER A 59 12.10 1.65 12.27
C SER A 59 11.78 2.81 11.31
N LYS A 60 10.98 2.56 10.26
CA LYS A 60 10.56 3.51 9.24
C LYS A 60 9.17 4.06 9.57
N LEU A 61 8.97 5.36 9.35
CA LEU A 61 7.64 5.95 9.41
C LEU A 61 6.79 5.41 8.27
N VAL A 62 5.66 4.76 8.60
CA VAL A 62 4.70 4.28 7.60
C VAL A 62 3.84 5.46 7.12
N PRO A 63 3.77 5.75 5.81
CA PRO A 63 2.92 6.80 5.28
C PRO A 63 1.43 6.54 5.58
N LEU A 64 0.77 7.48 6.25
CA LEU A 64 -0.65 7.42 6.59
C LEU A 64 -1.49 8.47 5.85
N ARG A 65 -0.84 9.45 5.23
CA ARG A 65 -1.45 10.52 4.44
C ARG A 65 -0.92 10.48 3.01
N PRO A 66 -1.72 10.87 1.99
CA PRO A 66 -1.26 10.82 0.61
C PRO A 66 0.05 11.55 0.34
N SER A 67 0.26 12.69 1.01
CA SER A 67 1.48 13.52 0.90
C SER A 67 2.75 12.86 1.43
N GLU A 68 2.64 11.74 2.12
CA GLU A 68 3.78 11.01 2.72
C GLU A 68 4.27 9.86 1.81
N PHE A 69 3.55 9.54 0.74
CA PHE A 69 3.94 8.51 -0.24
C PHE A 69 4.92 9.01 -1.30
N VAL A 70 5.42 10.24 -1.15
CA VAL A 70 6.38 10.83 -2.09
C VAL A 70 7.74 10.18 -1.86
N ALA A 71 8.24 9.46 -2.87
CA ALA A 71 9.63 9.07 -2.94
C ALA A 71 10.46 10.30 -3.36
N ASP A 72 11.44 10.69 -2.54
CA ASP A 72 12.59 11.50 -3.00
C ASP A 72 13.48 10.69 -3.95
#